data_AF-A0A932R2Z9-F1
#
_entry.id   AF-A0A932R2Z9-F1
#
_cell.length_a   1.000
_cell.length_b   1.000
_cell.length_c   1.000
_cell.angle_alpha   90.00
_cell.angle_beta   90.00
_cell.angle_gamma   90.00
#
_symmetry.space_group_name_H-M   'P 1'
#
loop_
_entity.id
_entity.type
_entity.pdbx_description
1 polymer ?
#
loop_
_entity_poly.entity_id
_entity_poly.type
_entity_poly.pdbx_seq_one_letter_code
_entity_poly.pdbx_strand_id
1 'polypeptide(L)'
;MIQSIYLALCVLGIILPYSQFVPFLQENGLNLPLFLNSIFATPIGGFAWWDVIVSAVALLVFMRIEGHRLKMKARWAPVVALLLVGVSLALPLFLYLRERALHQA
;
A
#
# COMPACT_ATOMS: atom_id res chain seq x y z
N MET A 1 -20.55 8.05 -0.77
CA MET A 1 -19.69 8.88 -1.63
C MET A 1 -18.21 8.61 -1.38
N ILE A 2 -17.73 8.71 -0.13
CA ILE A 2 -16.33 8.47 0.25
C ILE A 2 -15.87 7.03 -0.05
N GLN A 3 -16.72 6.02 0.18
CA GLN A 3 -16.42 4.63 -0.19
C GLN A 3 -16.03 4.43 -1.66
N SER A 4 -16.70 5.13 -2.59
CA SER A 4 -16.39 5.05 -4.03
C SER A 4 -15.03 5.66 -4.35
N ILE A 5 -14.65 6.73 -3.63
CA ILE A 5 -13.33 7.36 -3.75
C ILE A 5 -12.24 6.38 -3.30
N TYR A 6 -12.44 5.69 -2.17
CA TYR A 6 -11.48 4.69 -1.70
C TYR A 6 -11.35 3.50 -2.66
N LEU A 7 -12.43 3.08 -3.31
CA LEU A 7 -12.35 2.05 -4.36
C LEU A 7 -11.56 2.52 -5.57
N ALA A 8 -11.79 3.75 -6.04
CA ALA A 8 -11.00 4.33 -7.14
C ALA A 8 -9.51 4.42 -6.77
N LEU A 9 -9.21 4.84 -5.54
CA LEU A 9 -7.84 4.88 -5.02
C LEU A 9 -7.21 3.48 -4.91
N CYS A 10 -7.98 2.44 -4.57
CA CYS A 10 -7.49 1.07 -4.60
C CYS A 10 -7.07 0.65 -6.01
N VAL A 11 -7.90 0.96 -7.01
CA VAL A 11 -7.62 0.64 -8.42
C VAL A 11 -6.35 1.37 -8.88
N LEU A 12 -6.24 2.67 -8.61
CA LEU A 12 -5.02 3.44 -8.92
C LEU A 12 -3.80 2.92 -8.16
N GLY A 13 -3.98 2.53 -6.90
CA GLY A 13 -2.92 2.00 -6.04
C GLY A 13 -2.37 0.66 -6.52
N ILE A 14 -3.08 -0.09 -7.37
CA ILE A 14 -2.61 -1.30 -8.06
C ILE A 14 -2.02 -0.92 -9.42
N ILE A 15 -2.76 -0.18 -10.24
CA ILE A 15 -2.35 0.09 -11.63
C ILE A 15 -1.01 0.83 -11.67
N LEU A 16 -0.83 1.86 -10.83
CA LEU A 16 0.37 2.69 -10.89
C LEU A 16 1.65 1.90 -10.53
N PRO A 17 1.75 1.17 -9.40
CA PRO A 17 2.95 0.39 -9.10
C PRO A 17 3.20 -0.73 -10.12
N TYR A 18 2.16 -1.48 -10.50
CA TYR A 18 2.32 -2.58 -11.45
C TYR A 18 2.67 -2.11 -12.86
N SER A 19 2.23 -0.91 -13.27
CA SER A 19 2.62 -0.32 -14.55
C SER A 19 4.13 -0.11 -14.68
N GLN A 20 4.83 0.13 -13.56
CA GLN A 20 6.28 0.34 -13.53
C GLN A 20 7.03 -0.96 -13.22
N PHE A 21 6.46 -1.83 -12.37
CA PHE A 21 7.08 -3.07 -11.95
C PHE A 21 7.06 -4.16 -13.04
N VAL A 22 5.97 -4.26 -13.81
CA VAL A 22 5.83 -5.31 -14.85
C VAL A 22 6.85 -5.14 -15.99
N PRO A 23 7.06 -3.94 -16.58
CA PRO A 23 8.10 -3.76 -17.59
C PRO A 23 9.50 -4.09 -17.06
N PHE A 24 9.82 -3.63 -15.84
CA PHE A 24 11.09 -3.97 -15.19
C PHE A 24 11.29 -5.48 -15.07
N LEU A 25 10.24 -6.20 -14.67
CA LEU A 25 10.26 -7.66 -14.55
C LEU A 25 10.42 -8.36 -15.91
N GLN A 26 9.82 -7.83 -16.96
CA GLN A 26 9.94 -8.36 -18.32
C GLN A 26 11.36 -8.18 -18.88
N GLU A 27 11.99 -7.03 -18.60
CA GLU A 27 13.33 -6.71 -19.10
C GLU A 27 14.45 -7.35 -18.28
N ASN A 28 14.31 -7.42 -16.95
CA ASN A 28 15.40 -7.77 -16.04
C ASN A 28 15.14 -9.05 -15.22
N GLY A 29 13.93 -9.63 -15.31
CA GLY A 29 13.51 -10.73 -14.46
C GLY A 29 13.36 -10.34 -12.98
N LEU A 30 13.28 -11.33 -12.08
CA LEU A 30 13.23 -11.13 -10.62
C LEU A 30 14.61 -10.74 -10.05
N ASN A 31 15.21 -9.67 -10.57
CA ASN A 31 16.51 -9.19 -10.13
C ASN A 31 16.37 -8.10 -9.05
N LEU A 32 16.12 -8.52 -7.81
CA LEU A 32 16.02 -7.63 -6.65
C LEU A 32 17.27 -6.75 -6.45
N PRO A 33 18.52 -7.25 -6.56
CA PRO A 33 19.71 -6.42 -6.44
C PRO A 33 19.75 -5.27 -7.45
N LEU A 34 19.40 -5.55 -8.71
CA LEU A 34 19.33 -4.52 -9.75
C LEU A 34 18.24 -3.50 -9.45
N PHE A 35 17.07 -3.95 -9.03
CA PHE A 35 15.95 -3.07 -8.66
C PHE A 35 16.32 -2.08 -7.56
N LEU A 36 16.94 -2.56 -6.48
CA LEU A 36 17.39 -1.72 -5.38
C LEU A 36 18.47 -0.73 -5.84
N ASN A 37 19.45 -1.19 -6.63
CA ASN A 37 20.45 -0.30 -7.20
C ASN A 37 19.83 0.79 -8.09
N SER A 38 18.85 0.46 -8.93
CA SER A 38 18.17 1.43 -9.79
C SER A 38 17.39 2.48 -9.00
N ILE A 39 16.74 2.07 -7.91
CA ILE A 39 15.98 2.96 -7.04
C ILE A 39 16.89 3.92 -6.26
N PHE A 40 17.98 3.39 -5.69
CA PHE A 40 18.93 4.17 -4.91
C PHE A 40 20.04 4.80 -5.76
N ALA A 41 19.99 4.66 -7.09
CA ALA A 41 20.92 5.30 -8.02
C ALA A 41 20.84 6.83 -7.97
N THR A 42 19.68 7.37 -7.58
CA THR A 42 19.48 8.82 -7.45
C THR A 42 19.05 9.18 -6.02
N PRO A 43 19.48 10.34 -5.49
CA PRO A 43 19.03 10.82 -4.18
C PRO A 43 17.50 10.96 -4.08
N ILE A 44 16.84 11.35 -5.18
CA ILE A 44 15.39 11.53 -5.24
C ILE A 44 14.66 10.17 -5.18
N GLY A 45 15.16 9.15 -5.88
CA GLY A 45 14.62 7.80 -5.81
C GLY A 45 14.75 7.20 -4.41
N GLY A 46 15.90 7.41 -3.76
CA GLY A 46 16.10 7.03 -2.37
C GLY A 46 15.16 7.73 -1.40
N PHE A 47 14.95 9.05 -1.56
CA PHE A 47 13.98 9.81 -0.77
C PHE A 47 12.56 9.25 -0.89
N ALA A 48 12.10 8.99 -2.12
CA ALA A 48 10.77 8.44 -2.36
C ALA A 48 10.57 7.08 -1.67
N TRP A 49 11.58 6.20 -1.71
CA TRP A 49 11.49 4.90 -1.04
C TRP A 49 11.56 4.97 0.47
N TRP A 50 12.37 5.87 1.03
CA TRP A 50 12.37 6.12 2.47
C TRP A 50 11.00 6.63 2.95
N ASP A 51 10.38 7.55 2.21
CA ASP A 51 9.03 8.04 2.51
C ASP A 51 7.98 6.92 2.47
N VAL A 52 8.06 6.02 1.48
CA VAL A 52 7.19 4.83 1.39
C VAL A 52 7.41 3.89 2.58
N ILE A 53 8.66 3.62 2.98
CA ILE A 53 8.96 2.75 4.13
C ILE A 53 8.41 3.35 5.43
N VAL A 54 8.65 4.64 5.67
CA VAL A 54 8.13 5.34 6.86
C VAL A 54 6.61 5.32 6.87
N SER A 55 5.97 5.59 5.73
CA SER A 55 4.52 5.53 5.57
C SER A 55 3.97 4.11 5.79
N ALA A 56 4.67 3.06 5.35
CA ALA A 56 4.29 1.67 5.58
C ALA A 56 4.31 1.31 7.07
N VAL A 57 5.35 1.72 7.78
CA VAL A 57 5.47 1.51 9.24
C VAL A 57 4.38 2.27 9.98
N ALA A 58 4.16 3.54 9.64
CA ALA A 58 3.10 4.35 10.23
C ALA A 58 1.72 3.70 9.99
N LEU A 59 1.46 3.21 8.77
CA LEU A 59 0.23 2.52 8.43
C LEU A 59 0.07 1.21 9.22
N LEU A 60 1.12 0.40 9.39
CA LEU A 60 1.08 -0.81 10.21
C LEU A 60 0.68 -0.53 11.66
N VAL A 61 1.26 0.52 12.26
CA VAL A 61 0.91 0.96 13.62
C VAL A 61 -0.55 1.41 13.67
N PHE A 62 -0.97 2.23 12.71
CA PHE A 62 -2.34 2.73 12.62
C PHE A 62 -3.37 1.61 12.46
N MET A 63 -3.12 0.66 11.55
CA MET A 63 -3.98 -0.51 11.32
C MET A 63 -4.10 -1.37 12.59
N ARG A 64 -3.03 -1.52 13.36
CA ARG A 64 -3.03 -2.31 14.61
C ARG A 64 -3.86 -1.65 15.70
N ILE A 65 -3.69 -0.35 15.92
CA ILE A 65 -4.40 0.41 16.96
C ILE A 65 -5.90 0.46 16.63
N GLU A 66 -6.23 0.94 15.44
CA GLU A 66 -7.62 1.22 15.06
C GLU A 66 -8.37 -0.09 14.71
N GLY A 67 -7.69 -1.08 14.13
CA GLY A 67 -8.26 -2.41 13.89
C GLY A 67 -8.66 -3.13 15.19
N HIS A 68 -7.91 -2.93 16.28
CA HIS A 68 -8.29 -3.44 17.60
C HIS A 68 -9.46 -2.65 18.20
N ARG A 69 -9.43 -1.31 18.09
CA ARG A 69 -10.46 -0.41 18.63
C ARG A 69 -11.84 -0.65 18.02
N LEU A 70 -11.91 -0.84 16.70
CA LEU A 70 -13.17 -1.02 15.95
C LEU A 70 -13.62 -2.48 15.82
N LYS A 71 -12.91 -3.45 16.43
CA LYS A 71 -13.19 -4.90 16.32
C LYS A 71 -13.45 -5.37 14.88
N MET A 72 -12.68 -4.85 13.93
CA MET A 72 -12.90 -5.07 12.50
C MET A 72 -12.66 -6.54 12.13
N LYS A 73 -13.68 -7.22 11.56
CA LYS A 73 -13.58 -8.64 11.15
C LYS A 73 -12.53 -8.91 10.06
N ALA A 74 -12.21 -7.92 9.22
CA ALA A 74 -11.33 -8.08 8.05
C ALA A 74 -9.96 -7.37 8.20
N ARG A 75 -9.42 -7.28 9.42
CA ARG A 75 -8.14 -6.61 9.72
C ARG A 75 -6.90 -7.14 8.98
N TRP A 76 -6.98 -8.35 8.43
CA TRP A 76 -5.88 -8.98 7.69
C TRP A 76 -5.76 -8.50 6.25
N ALA A 77 -6.87 -8.06 5.62
CA ALA A 77 -6.87 -7.70 4.20
C ALA A 77 -5.97 -6.48 3.88
N PRO A 78 -5.97 -5.40 4.67
CA PRO A 78 -5.04 -4.28 4.47
C PRO A 78 -3.56 -4.65 4.66
N VAL A 79 -3.26 -5.59 5.56
CA VAL A 79 -1.89 -6.09 5.76
C VAL A 79 -1.43 -6.87 4.54
N VAL A 80 -2.29 -7.74 3.99
CA VAL A 80 -2.00 -8.47 2.75
C VAL A 80 -1.82 -7.49 1.58
N ALA A 81 -2.66 -6.47 1.47
CA ALA A 81 -2.50 -5.43 0.45
C ALA A 81 -1.17 -4.66 0.58
N LEU A 82 -0.71 -4.41 1.81
CA LEU A 82 0.58 -3.76 2.05
C LEU A 82 1.76 -4.62 1.59
N LEU A 83 1.67 -5.94 1.79
CA LEU A 83 2.73 -6.87 1.40
C LEU A 83 2.75 -7.17 -0.11
N LEU A 84 1.57 -7.27 -0.74
CA LEU A 84 1.46 -7.64 -2.16
C LEU A 84 1.61 -6.46 -3.11
N VAL A 85 1.28 -5.25 -2.68
CA VAL A 85 1.24 -4.07 -3.56
C VAL A 85 1.96 -2.89 -2.93
N GLY A 86 1.69 -2.62 -1.66
CA GLY A 86 2.32 -1.52 -0.92
C GLY A 86 1.32 -0.58 -0.27
N VAL A 87 1.83 0.54 0.23
CA VAL A 87 1.07 1.56 0.97
C VAL A 87 -0.08 2.15 0.14
N SER A 88 0.13 2.28 -1.18
CA SER A 88 -0.81 2.84 -2.14
C SER A 88 -2.17 2.12 -2.17
N LEU A 89 -2.19 0.79 -2.00
CA LEU A 89 -3.42 0.00 -1.93
C LEU A 89 -3.86 -0.22 -0.48
N ALA A 90 -2.92 -0.47 0.43
CA ALA A 90 -3.22 -0.81 1.82
C ALA A 90 -3.98 0.30 2.54
N LEU A 91 -3.58 1.56 2.33
CA LEU A 91 -4.20 2.73 2.97
C LEU A 91 -5.68 2.91 2.55
N PRO A 92 -6.01 3.03 1.26
CA PRO A 92 -7.42 3.18 0.85
C PRO A 92 -8.27 1.96 1.21
N LEU A 93 -7.72 0.74 1.12
CA LEU A 93 -8.44 -0.46 1.56
C LEU A 93 -8.74 -0.44 3.06
N PHE A 94 -7.78 -0.01 3.88
CA PHE A 94 -7.99 0.15 5.32
C PHE A 94 -9.08 1.19 5.62
N LEU A 95 -9.03 2.36 4.97
CA LEU A 95 -10.00 3.43 5.16
C LEU A 95 -11.41 3.00 4.73
N TYR A 96 -11.53 2.26 3.63
CA TYR A 96 -12.80 1.68 3.19
C TYR A 96 -13.39 0.72 4.22
N LEU A 97 -12.58 -0.21 4.74
CA LEU A 97 -13.04 -1.15 5.76
C LEU A 97 -13.43 -0.44 7.07
N ARG A 98 -12.66 0.58 7.45
CA ARG A 98 -12.92 1.40 8.64
C ARG A 98 -14.27 2.12 8.54
N GLU A 99 -14.55 2.73 7.40
CA GLU A 99 -15.81 3.44 7.17
C GLU A 99 -17.02 2.49 7.17
N ARG A 100 -16.84 1.25 6.69
CA ARG A 100 -17.88 0.20 6.79
C ARG A 100 -18.12 -0.22 8.24
N ALA A 101 -17.07 -0.37 9.04
CA ALA A 101 -17.22 -0.74 10.45
C ALA A 101 -17.93 0.36 11.26
N LEU A 102 -17.63 1.63 10.96
CA LEU A 102 -18.28 2.78 11.61
C LEU A 102 -19.76 2.93 11.25
N HIS A 103 -20.16 2.64 10.01
CA HIS A 103 -21.58 2.67 9.61
C HIS A 103 -22.41 1.48 10.14
N GLN A 104 -21.76 0.42 10.64
CA GLN A 104 -22.43 -0.76 11.18
C GLN A 104 -22.55 -0.76 12.71
N ALA A 105 -22.00 0.26 13.39
CA ALA A 105 -22.05 0.46 14.84
C ALA A 105 -23.13 1.49 15.19
#